data_AF-A0A670JRC0-F1
#
_entry.id   AF-A0A670JRC0-F1
#
_cell.length_a   1.000
_cell.length_b   1.000
_cell.length_c   1.000
_cell.angle_alpha   90.00
_cell.angle_beta   90.00
_cell.angle_gamma   90.00
#
_symmetry.space_group_name_H-M   'P 1'
#
loop_
_entity.id
_entity.type
_entity.pdbx_description
1 polymer ?
#
loop_
_entity_poly.entity_id
_entity_poly.type
_entity_poly.pdbx_seq_one_letter_code
_entity_poly.pdbx_strand_id
1 'polypeptide(L)'
;IASVDKIVAHFSTARNLVQKTQLGDSRLSPDIGYVVLTTLCPALRALVGDGLKPFQKDVITGQRPSSPWSVVEASAKPGRKEVSERQEVGLFGGRFPF
;
A
#
# COMPACT_ATOMS: atom_id res chain seq x y z
N ILE A 1 -5.70 -5.76 -19.82
CA ILE A 1 -7.02 -6.38 -19.57
C ILE A 1 -6.90 -7.74 -18.83
N ALA A 2 -5.87 -8.57 -19.05
CA ALA A 2 -5.90 -9.99 -18.67
C ALA A 2 -5.56 -10.44 -17.21
N SER A 3 -5.11 -9.61 -16.27
CA SER A 3 -4.64 -10.13 -14.95
C SER A 3 -5.80 -10.53 -14.03
N VAL A 4 -6.82 -9.67 -13.92
CA VAL A 4 -8.03 -9.96 -13.13
C VAL A 4 -8.82 -11.09 -13.78
N ASP A 5 -8.90 -11.15 -15.12
CA ASP A 5 -9.57 -12.24 -15.83
C ASP A 5 -8.94 -13.61 -15.52
N LYS A 6 -7.61 -13.69 -15.42
CA LYS A 6 -6.91 -14.94 -15.04
C LYS A 6 -7.25 -15.37 -13.62
N ILE A 7 -7.37 -14.42 -12.69
CA ILE A 7 -7.79 -14.68 -11.31
C ILE A 7 -9.24 -15.18 -11.30
N VAL A 8 -10.14 -14.49 -12.01
CA VAL A 8 -11.56 -14.88 -12.11
C VAL A 8 -11.70 -16.28 -12.74
N ALA A 9 -10.94 -16.58 -13.79
CA ALA A 9 -10.92 -17.90 -14.42
C ALA A 9 -10.44 -18.99 -13.44
N HIS A 10 -9.41 -18.71 -12.65
CA HIS A 10 -8.91 -19.63 -11.62
C HIS A 10 -9.99 -19.95 -10.58
N PHE A 11 -10.68 -18.93 -10.04
CA PHE A 11 -11.77 -19.13 -9.08
C PHE A 11 -13.05 -19.73 -9.69
N SER A 12 -13.23 -19.61 -11.01
CA SER A 12 -14.39 -20.18 -11.72
C SER A 12 -14.36 -21.70 -11.81
N THR A 13 -13.22 -22.33 -11.51
CA THR A 13 -13.10 -23.79 -11.43
C THR A 13 -13.88 -24.39 -10.24
N ALA A 14 -14.15 -23.60 -9.20
CA ALA A 14 -14.91 -24.01 -8.02
C ALA A 14 -16.37 -23.55 -8.09
N ARG A 15 -17.28 -24.46 -7.70
CA ARG A 15 -18.74 -24.20 -7.68
C ARG A 15 -19.30 -23.85 -6.31
N ASN A 16 -18.52 -24.04 -5.23
CA ASN A 16 -18.94 -23.74 -3.87
C ASN A 16 -17.95 -22.82 -3.15
N LEU A 17 -18.41 -22.16 -2.08
CA LEU A 17 -17.62 -21.16 -1.36
C LEU A 17 -16.38 -21.77 -0.69
N VAL A 18 -16.51 -22.99 -0.14
CA VAL A 18 -15.40 -23.69 0.53
C VAL A 18 -14.27 -23.99 -0.45
N GLN A 19 -14.55 -24.50 -1.65
CA GLN A 19 -13.50 -24.73 -2.66
C GLN A 19 -12.89 -23.40 -3.15
N LYS A 20 -13.69 -22.33 -3.28
CA LYS A 20 -13.14 -21.00 -3.60
C LYS A 20 -12.21 -20.49 -2.50
N THR A 21 -12.52 -20.71 -1.22
CA THR A 21 -11.61 -20.33 -0.13
C THR A 21 -10.30 -21.12 -0.17
N GLN A 22 -10.36 -22.41 -0.52
CA GLN A 22 -9.17 -23.24 -0.66
C GLN A 22 -8.32 -22.83 -1.87
N LEU A 23 -8.96 -22.51 -3.01
CA LEU A 23 -8.27 -21.98 -4.19
C LEU A 23 -7.66 -20.59 -3.93
N GLY A 24 -8.23 -19.82 -3.01
CA GLY A 24 -7.68 -18.53 -2.60
C GLY A 24 -6.52 -18.65 -1.62
N ASP A 25 -6.39 -19.78 -0.93
CA ASP A 25 -5.27 -20.03 -0.03
C ASP A 25 -4.03 -20.44 -0.85
N SER A 26 -3.06 -19.53 -0.93
CA SER A 26 -1.82 -19.78 -1.68
C SER A 26 -0.97 -20.93 -1.12
N ARG A 27 -1.25 -21.41 0.11
CA ARG A 27 -0.62 -22.62 0.66
C ARG A 27 -1.20 -23.89 0.06
N LEU A 28 -2.49 -23.86 -0.31
CA LEU A 28 -3.20 -24.99 -0.90
C LEU A 28 -3.20 -24.94 -2.43
N SER A 29 -3.25 -23.74 -3.01
CA SER A 29 -3.12 -23.50 -4.44
C SER A 29 -1.99 -22.49 -4.71
N PRO A 30 -0.75 -22.94 -4.97
CA PRO A 30 0.34 -22.01 -5.25
C PRO A 30 0.12 -21.22 -6.55
N ASP A 31 -0.72 -21.72 -7.46
CA ASP A 31 -1.08 -21.08 -8.72
C ASP A 31 -1.68 -19.69 -8.53
N ILE A 32 -2.58 -19.48 -7.55
CA ILE A 32 -3.17 -18.16 -7.32
C ILE A 32 -2.09 -17.15 -6.89
N GLY A 33 -1.15 -17.57 -6.04
CA GLY A 33 -0.02 -16.75 -5.62
C GLY A 33 0.88 -16.38 -6.79
N TYR A 34 1.17 -17.34 -7.67
CA TYR A 34 1.96 -17.11 -8.88
C TYR A 34 1.27 -16.13 -9.83
N VAL A 35 -0.01 -16.32 -10.13
CA VAL A 35 -0.78 -15.42 -11.00
C VAL A 35 -0.78 -13.99 -10.47
N VAL A 36 -0.99 -13.81 -9.16
CA VAL A 36 -0.95 -12.49 -8.51
C VAL A 36 0.43 -11.85 -8.63
N LEU A 37 1.50 -12.57 -8.25
CA LEU A 37 2.86 -12.03 -8.24
C LEU A 37 3.40 -11.72 -9.64
N THR A 38 3.00 -12.48 -10.65
CA THR A 38 3.52 -12.34 -12.02
C THR A 38 2.70 -11.41 -12.90
N THR A 39 1.40 -11.21 -12.60
CA THR A 39 0.53 -10.40 -13.46
C THR A 39 -0.02 -9.18 -12.73
N LEU A 40 -0.60 -9.35 -11.55
CA LEU A 40 -1.26 -8.28 -10.83
C LEU A 40 -0.25 -7.34 -10.16
N CYS A 41 0.73 -7.88 -9.43
CA CYS A 41 1.73 -7.07 -8.72
C CYS A 41 2.56 -6.16 -9.64
N PRO A 42 3.06 -6.61 -10.81
CA PRO A 42 3.74 -5.72 -11.75
C PRO A 42 2.80 -4.67 -12.34
N ALA A 43 1.57 -5.04 -12.70
CA ALA A 43 0.59 -4.09 -13.24
C ALA A 43 0.24 -2.98 -12.25
N LEU A 44 0.01 -3.34 -10.98
CA LEU A 44 -0.26 -2.36 -9.91
C LEU A 44 0.97 -1.51 -9.60
N ARG A 45 2.17 -2.08 -9.57
CA ARG A 45 3.40 -1.32 -9.38
C ARG A 45 3.64 -0.33 -10.51
N ALA A 46 3.37 -0.73 -11.76
CA ALA A 46 3.44 0.16 -12.91
C ALA A 46 2.40 1.27 -12.79
N LEU A 47 1.16 0.95 -12.41
CA LEU A 47 0.10 1.95 -12.22
C LEU A 47 0.42 2.95 -11.10
N VAL A 48 0.94 2.49 -9.96
CA VAL A 48 1.33 3.37 -8.84
C VAL A 48 2.60 4.17 -9.15
N GLY A 49 3.48 3.60 -9.97
CA GLY A 49 4.69 4.28 -10.46
C GLY A 49 4.42 5.26 -11.60
N ASP A 50 3.33 5.10 -12.33
CA ASP A 50 2.97 5.96 -13.46
C ASP A 50 2.65 7.37 -12.95
N GLY A 51 3.39 8.35 -13.45
CA GLY A 51 3.31 9.74 -12.98
C GLY A 51 3.98 10.02 -11.63
N LEU A 52 4.73 9.07 -11.06
CA LEU A 52 5.47 9.30 -9.81
C LEU A 52 6.67 10.23 -10.04
N LYS A 53 6.72 11.37 -9.34
CA LYS A 53 7.88 12.29 -9.37
C LYS A 53 9.13 11.53 -8.93
N PRO A 54 10.27 11.59 -9.63
CA PRO A 54 11.45 10.78 -9.30
C PRO A 54 12.01 11.02 -7.89
N PHE A 55 11.76 12.21 -7.34
CA PHE A 55 12.16 12.58 -5.98
C PHE A 55 10.97 13.20 -5.23
N GLN A 56 10.82 12.82 -3.96
CA GLN A 56 9.93 13.47 -3.01
C GLN A 56 10.74 14.41 -2.11
N LYS A 57 10.15 15.55 -1.73
CA LYS A 57 10.76 16.46 -0.76
C LYS A 57 10.74 15.80 0.62
N ASP A 58 11.90 15.74 1.24
CA ASP A 58 12.11 15.14 2.55
C ASP A 58 12.66 16.23 3.50
N VAL A 59 12.11 16.35 4.70
CA VAL A 59 12.51 17.39 5.68
C VAL A 59 13.86 17.07 6.32
N ILE A 60 14.26 15.79 6.34
CA ILE A 60 15.49 15.31 6.97
C ILE A 60 16.65 15.30 5.96
N THR A 61 16.39 14.81 4.74
CA THR A 61 17.42 14.61 3.72
C THR A 61 17.34 15.59 2.54
N GLY A 62 16.35 16.48 2.52
CA GLY A 62 16.10 17.43 1.43
C GLY A 62 15.31 16.80 0.28
N GLN A 63 15.81 15.67 -0.26
CA GLN A 63 15.12 14.87 -1.27
C GLN A 63 15.36 13.36 -1.09
N ARG A 64 14.29 12.57 -1.21
CA ARG A 64 14.32 11.10 -1.18
C ARG A 64 13.81 10.54 -2.52
N PRO A 65 14.43 9.50 -3.12
CA PRO A 65 13.89 8.86 -4.31
C PRO A 65 12.49 8.32 -4.03
N SER A 66 11.57 8.59 -4.94
CA SER A 66 10.21 8.07 -4.81
C SER A 66 10.17 6.60 -5.21
N SER A 67 9.43 5.81 -4.45
CA SER A 67 9.12 4.43 -4.80
C SER A 67 7.61 4.24 -4.71
N PRO A 68 7.03 3.24 -5.41
CA PRO A 68 5.63 2.87 -5.21
C PRO A 68 5.30 2.62 -3.73
N TRP A 69 6.27 2.09 -2.96
CA TRP A 69 6.13 1.91 -1.51
C TRP A 69 5.96 3.23 -0.75
N SER A 70 6.66 4.30 -1.16
CA SER A 70 6.48 5.63 -0.57
C SER A 70 5.05 6.15 -0.72
N VAL A 71 4.35 5.80 -1.80
CA VAL A 71 2.92 6.14 -2.00
C VAL A 71 2.04 5.33 -1.06
N VAL A 72 2.31 4.02 -0.94
CA VAL A 72 1.60 3.15 -0.01
C VAL A 72 1.74 3.68 1.42
N GLU A 73 2.96 4.00 1.85
CA GLU A 73 3.25 4.60 3.15
C GLU A 73 2.51 5.91 3.38
N ALA A 74 2.38 6.77 2.36
CA ALA A 74 1.65 8.03 2.47
C ALA A 74 0.13 7.83 2.56
N SER A 75 -0.41 6.90 1.78
CA SER A 75 -1.85 6.61 1.69
C SER A 75 -2.40 5.85 2.90
N ALA A 76 -1.58 4.99 3.50
CA ALA A 76 -1.97 4.16 4.64
C ALA A 76 -1.67 4.80 6.00
N LYS A 77 -1.25 6.07 6.04
CA LYS A 77 -1.08 6.79 7.31
C LYS A 77 -2.43 6.81 8.04
N PRO A 78 -2.50 6.32 9.29
CA PRO A 78 -3.72 6.41 10.08
C PRO A 78 -4.18 7.86 10.11
N GLY A 79 -5.46 8.10 9.83
CA GLY A 79 -6.05 9.42 9.99
C GLY A 79 -5.73 9.91 11.40
N ARG A 80 -5.25 11.16 11.51
CA ARG A 80 -5.09 11.81 12.80
C ARG A 80 -6.49 11.81 13.41
N LYS A 81 -6.72 11.01 14.46
CA LYS A 81 -7.92 11.21 15.26
C LYS A 81 -7.80 12.63 15.77
N GLU A 82 -8.67 13.52 15.33
CA GLU A 82 -8.86 14.81 15.98
C GLU A 82 -9.32 14.51 17.40
N VAL A 83 -8.39 14.22 18.30
CA VAL A 83 -8.51 14.72 19.65
C VAL A 83 -8.18 16.19 19.50
N SER A 84 -9.24 16.97 19.39
CA SER A 84 -9.25 18.41 19.66
C SER A 84 -8.72 18.61 21.09
N GLU A 85 -7.41 18.57 21.26
CA GLU A 85 -6.75 19.17 22.40
C GLU A 85 -6.00 20.38 21.88
N ARG A 86 -6.64 21.51 22.16
CA ARG A 86 -6.24 22.89 21.98
C ARG A 86 -4.78 23.10 21.57
N GLN A 87 -4.67 23.66 20.38
CA GLN A 87 -3.70 24.68 20.03
C GLN A 87 -3.61 25.74 21.16
N GLU A 88 -2.64 25.62 22.06
CA GLU A 88 -2.03 26.79 22.69
C GLU A 88 -0.72 27.10 21.95
N VAL A 89 -0.85 28.11 21.08
CA VAL A 89 0.26 28.87 20.53
C VAL A 89 0.67 29.93 21.55
N GLY A 90 1.95 29.99 21.88
CA GLY A 90 2.56 31.07 22.66
C GLY A 90 3.93 30.61 23.16
N LEU A 91 5.04 31.01 22.55
CA LEU A 91 5.77 32.25 22.86
C LEU A 91 6.28 32.26 24.31
N PHE A 92 7.56 32.64 24.48
CA PHE A 92 8.43 32.54 25.67
C PHE A 92 9.09 31.16 25.79
N GLY A 93 10.39 30.98 25.52
CA GLY A 93 11.51 31.82 25.97
C GLY A 93 11.95 31.35 27.35
N GLY A 94 13.00 30.52 27.41
CA GLY A 94 13.76 30.28 28.64
C GLY A 94 13.95 28.82 29.08
N ARG A 95 15.18 28.34 28.90
CA ARG A 95 16.06 27.70 29.91
C ARG A 95 15.58 26.41 30.63
N PHE A 96 16.23 25.28 30.30
CA PHE A 96 16.47 24.09 31.18
C PHE A 96 17.02 24.52 32.58
N PRO A 97 17.02 23.72 33.68
CA PRO A 97 16.91 22.25 33.85
C PRO A 97 15.89 21.83 34.97
N PHE A 98 15.51 20.55 35.18
CA PHE A 98 16.21 19.37 35.73
C PHE A 98 15.50 18.09 35.31
#